data_AF-A0A164IE31-F1
#
_entry.id   AF-A0A164IE31-F1
#
_cell.length_a   1.000
_cell.length_b   1.000
_cell.length_c   1.000
_cell.angle_alpha   90.00
_cell.angle_beta   90.00
_cell.angle_gamma   90.00
#
_symmetry.space_group_name_H-M   'P 1'
#
loop_
_entity.id
_entity.type
_entity.pdbx_description
1 polymer ?
#
loop_
_entity_poly.entity_id
_entity_poly.type
_entity_poly.pdbx_seq_one_letter_code
_entity_poly.pdbx_strand_id
1 'polypeptide(L)'
;IVHKYGGTSMGSTERIRNVAKRVAKWARAGHQIVVVPSAMSGETNRLLGLAKELAPAKPGNDYSRELDMLASTGEQASSALLAIALQSEGQPSVSYAGWQVAIKTNSAFTKARIESIDDERVRGDLNAGKVVIITGFQGVDDEGNITTLGRGGSDTSAVAMAAA
;
A
#
# COMPACT_ATOMS: atom_id res chain seq x y z
N ILE A 1 -15.40 2.74 -5.06
CA ILE A 1 -15.42 2.61 -3.58
C ILE A 1 -14.01 2.26 -3.12
N VAL A 2 -13.51 2.93 -2.07
CA VAL A 2 -12.19 2.62 -1.49
C VAL A 2 -12.38 1.86 -0.17
N HIS A 3 -11.74 0.70 -0.03
CA HIS A 3 -11.69 -0.07 1.22
C HIS A 3 -10.29 -0.03 1.82
N LYS A 4 -10.18 0.30 3.10
CA LYS A 4 -8.91 0.21 3.84
C LYS A 4 -8.94 -0.98 4.81
N TYR A 5 -7.86 -1.76 4.83
CA TYR A 5 -7.68 -2.86 5.78
C TYR A 5 -6.38 -2.70 6.57
N GLY A 6 -6.48 -2.62 7.90
CA GLY A 6 -5.32 -2.50 8.78
C GLY A 6 -4.55 -3.81 8.95
N GLY A 7 -3.37 -3.74 9.58
CA GLY A 7 -2.48 -4.90 9.71
C GLY A 7 -3.07 -6.09 10.46
N THR A 8 -4.00 -5.87 11.39
CA THR A 8 -4.73 -6.96 12.05
C THR A 8 -5.65 -7.70 11.07
N SER A 9 -6.30 -7.01 10.14
CA SER A 9 -7.09 -7.63 9.06
C SER A 9 -6.23 -8.39 8.05
N MET A 10 -4.96 -8.01 7.93
CA MET A 10 -3.99 -8.65 7.04
C MET A 10 -3.07 -9.65 7.77
N GLY A 11 -3.31 -9.93 9.06
CA GLY A 11 -2.33 -10.59 9.92
C GLY A 11 -2.08 -12.08 9.67
N SER A 12 -2.84 -12.72 8.79
CA SER A 12 -2.61 -14.11 8.38
C SER A 12 -3.25 -14.39 7.02
N THR A 13 -2.81 -15.46 6.34
CA THR A 13 -3.39 -15.87 5.05
C THR A 13 -4.89 -16.17 5.13
N GLU A 14 -5.35 -16.72 6.27
CA GLU A 14 -6.79 -16.93 6.53
C GLU A 14 -7.54 -15.59 6.57
N ARG A 15 -7.01 -14.59 7.27
CA ARG A 15 -7.63 -13.26 7.36
C ARG A 15 -7.61 -12.55 6.00
N ILE A 16 -6.52 -12.67 5.24
CA ILE A 16 -6.41 -12.14 3.87
C ILE A 16 -7.48 -12.78 2.97
N ARG A 17 -7.70 -14.10 3.07
CA ARG A 17 -8.78 -14.78 2.33
C ARG A 17 -10.16 -14.25 2.72
N ASN A 18 -10.39 -13.99 4.00
CA ASN A 18 -11.64 -13.39 4.47
C ASN A 18 -11.83 -11.96 3.94
N VAL A 19 -10.77 -11.17 3.84
CA VAL A 19 -10.79 -9.85 3.18
C VAL A 19 -11.12 -9.99 1.69
N ALA A 20 -10.46 -10.91 0.99
CA ALA A 20 -10.70 -11.17 -0.44
C ALA A 20 -12.17 -11.52 -0.71
N LYS A 21 -12.76 -12.43 0.07
CA LYS A 21 -14.20 -12.78 -0.04
C LYS A 21 -15.12 -11.58 0.13
N ARG A 22 -14.84 -10.72 1.11
CA ARG A 22 -15.62 -9.50 1.35
C ARG A 22 -15.51 -8.54 0.17
N VAL A 23 -14.31 -8.29 -0.32
CA VAL A 23 -14.07 -7.41 -1.47
C VAL A 23 -14.72 -7.97 -2.75
N ALA A 24 -14.56 -9.26 -3.03
CA ALA A 24 -15.16 -9.92 -4.18
C ALA A 24 -16.69 -9.84 -4.16
N LYS A 25 -17.33 -9.92 -2.98
CA LYS A 25 -18.78 -9.71 -2.85
C LYS A 25 -19.22 -8.35 -3.40
N TRP A 26 -18.48 -7.28 -3.07
CA TRP A 26 -18.80 -5.94 -3.55
C TRP A 26 -18.52 -5.78 -5.05
N ALA A 27 -17.40 -6.32 -5.54
CA ALA A 27 -17.08 -6.32 -6.96
C ALA A 27 -18.16 -7.04 -7.80
N ARG A 28 -18.61 -8.22 -7.35
CA ARG A 28 -19.69 -8.99 -7.99
C ARG A 28 -21.06 -8.31 -7.93
N ALA A 29 -21.25 -7.38 -7.00
CA ALA A 29 -22.45 -6.53 -6.95
C ALA A 29 -22.39 -5.35 -7.93
N GLY A 30 -21.35 -5.27 -8.78
CA GLY A 30 -21.20 -4.25 -9.83
C GLY A 30 -20.44 -3.00 -9.40
N HIS A 31 -19.83 -3.00 -8.22
CA HIS A 31 -19.05 -1.85 -7.75
C HIS A 31 -17.59 -1.91 -8.21
N GLN A 32 -17.05 -0.78 -8.64
CA GLN A 32 -15.62 -0.60 -8.84
C GLN A 32 -14.93 -0.41 -7.48
N ILE A 33 -13.99 -1.29 -7.15
CA ILE A 33 -13.34 -1.35 -5.83
C ILE A 33 -11.84 -1.10 -5.94
N VAL A 34 -11.36 -0.13 -5.15
CA VAL A 34 -9.95 0.05 -4.81
C VAL A 34 -9.74 -0.42 -3.37
N VAL A 35 -8.66 -1.16 -3.10
CA VAL A 35 -8.33 -1.63 -1.76
C VAL A 35 -6.95 -1.14 -1.35
N VAL A 36 -6.85 -0.59 -0.14
CA VAL A 36 -5.59 -0.13 0.46
C VAL A 36 -5.28 -0.96 1.72
N PRO A 37 -4.48 -2.04 1.61
CA PRO A 37 -4.04 -2.80 2.77
C PRO A 37 -2.80 -2.16 3.42
N SER A 38 -2.69 -2.29 4.74
CA SER A 38 -1.43 -2.09 5.46
C SER A 38 -0.56 -3.35 5.40
N ALA A 39 0.71 -3.25 5.82
CA ALA A 39 1.56 -4.41 6.07
C ALA A 39 0.89 -5.42 7.03
N MET A 40 1.29 -6.69 6.95
CA MET A 40 0.83 -7.72 7.87
C MET A 40 1.21 -7.37 9.32
N SER A 41 0.35 -7.73 10.28
CA SER A 41 0.53 -7.39 11.69
C SER A 41 1.94 -7.72 12.20
N GLY A 42 2.65 -6.70 12.71
CA GLY A 42 3.99 -6.85 13.27
C GLY A 42 5.14 -6.69 12.27
N GLU A 43 4.89 -6.76 10.96
CA GLU A 43 5.98 -6.77 9.98
C GLU A 43 6.74 -5.45 9.88
N THR A 44 6.04 -4.32 9.82
CA THR A 44 6.70 -3.00 9.83
C THR A 44 7.59 -2.84 11.06
N ASN A 45 7.12 -3.28 12.23
CA ASN A 45 7.91 -3.20 13.46
C ASN A 45 9.13 -4.13 13.43
N ARG A 46 8.98 -5.35 12.89
CA ARG A 46 10.09 -6.29 12.72
C ARG A 46 11.17 -5.72 11.80
N LEU A 47 10.77 -5.21 10.64
CA LEU A 47 11.66 -4.60 9.65
C LEU A 47 12.40 -3.38 10.23
N LEU A 48 11.69 -2.46 10.87
CA LEU A 48 12.31 -1.29 11.51
C LEU A 48 13.19 -1.68 12.70
N GLY A 49 12.90 -2.79 13.39
CA GLY A 49 13.75 -3.37 14.41
C GLY A 49 15.12 -3.79 13.87
N LEU A 50 15.12 -4.53 12.75
CA LEU A 50 16.36 -4.94 12.07
C LEU A 50 17.19 -3.74 11.60
N ALA A 51 16.55 -2.72 11.03
CA ALA A 51 17.26 -1.51 10.61
C ALA A 51 17.90 -0.76 11.78
N LYS A 52 17.30 -0.83 12.97
CA LYS A 52 17.84 -0.20 14.18
C LYS A 52 19.10 -0.89 14.68
N GLU A 53 19.20 -2.21 14.55
CA GLU A 53 20.41 -2.98 14.92
C GLU A 53 21.62 -2.62 14.06
N LEU A 54 21.38 -2.18 12.82
CA LEU A 54 22.41 -1.77 11.85
C LEU A 54 22.58 -0.25 11.76
N ALA A 55 21.91 0.51 12.64
CA ALA A 55 21.88 1.96 12.53
C ALA A 55 23.28 2.57 12.77
N PRO A 56 23.68 3.59 11.97
CA PRO A 56 24.89 4.34 12.25
C PRO A 56 24.76 5.12 13.56
N ALA A 57 25.88 5.49 14.17
CA ALA A 57 25.90 6.26 15.41
C ALA A 57 25.16 7.61 15.31
N LYS A 58 25.12 8.20 14.11
CA LYS A 58 24.38 9.43 13.80
C LYS A 58 23.51 9.21 12.56
N PRO A 59 22.25 8.79 12.73
CA PRO A 59 21.31 8.65 11.63
C PRO A 59 21.07 9.99 10.92
N GLY A 60 21.18 9.98 9.59
CA GLY A 60 20.93 11.13 8.72
C GLY A 60 19.86 10.82 7.67
N ASN A 61 19.74 11.70 6.68
CA ASN A 61 18.72 11.60 5.63
C ASN A 61 18.84 10.31 4.81
N ASP A 62 20.06 9.91 4.45
CA ASP A 62 20.31 8.69 3.67
C ASP A 62 19.81 7.43 4.42
N TYR A 63 19.99 7.40 5.74
CA TYR A 63 19.44 6.33 6.57
C TYR A 63 17.91 6.34 6.57
N SER A 64 17.28 7.53 6.69
CA SER A 64 15.82 7.66 6.60
C SER A 64 15.25 7.23 5.26
N ARG A 65 15.97 7.50 4.16
CA ARG A 65 15.60 7.01 2.82
C ARG A 65 15.58 5.49 2.76
N GLU A 66 16.58 4.82 3.34
CA GLU A 66 16.60 3.35 3.41
C GLU A 66 15.52 2.78 4.35
N LEU A 67 15.13 3.50 5.40
CA LEU A 67 13.98 3.09 6.22
C LEU A 67 12.68 3.07 5.42
N ASP A 68 12.47 4.04 4.53
CA ASP A 68 11.29 4.10 3.67
C ASP A 68 11.27 2.94 2.68
N MET A 69 12.41 2.67 2.02
CA MET A 69 12.57 1.48 1.17
C MET A 69 12.22 0.20 1.93
N LEU A 70 12.82 0.01 3.11
CA LEU A 70 12.64 -1.21 3.89
C LEU A 70 11.20 -1.38 4.36
N ALA A 71 10.61 -0.34 4.95
CA ALA A 71 9.26 -0.40 5.50
C ALA A 71 8.22 -0.67 4.41
N SER A 72 8.39 -0.10 3.21
CA SER A 72 7.46 -0.26 2.08
C SER A 72 7.26 -1.70 1.62
N THR A 73 8.24 -2.58 1.88
CA THR A 73 8.18 -3.99 1.49
C THR A 73 7.06 -4.75 2.20
N GLY A 74 6.68 -4.31 3.42
CA GLY A 74 5.57 -4.90 4.17
C GLY A 74 4.23 -4.71 3.47
N GLU A 75 3.94 -3.51 2.99
CA GLU A 75 2.72 -3.22 2.23
C GLU A 75 2.75 -3.86 0.83
N GLN A 76 3.91 -3.92 0.19
CA GLN A 76 4.04 -4.58 -1.12
C GLN A 76 3.69 -6.07 -1.01
N ALA A 77 4.23 -6.75 0.00
CA ALA A 77 3.91 -8.16 0.25
C ALA A 77 2.41 -8.36 0.54
N SER A 78 1.81 -7.55 1.42
CA SER A 78 0.39 -7.71 1.77
C SER A 78 -0.54 -7.41 0.60
N SER A 79 -0.19 -6.44 -0.25
CA SER A 79 -0.94 -6.09 -1.45
C SER A 79 -0.94 -7.22 -2.49
N ALA A 80 0.24 -7.80 -2.74
CA ALA A 80 0.36 -8.93 -3.66
C ALA A 80 -0.41 -10.16 -3.14
N LEU A 81 -0.29 -10.48 -1.84
CA LEU A 81 -1.03 -11.57 -1.22
C LEU A 81 -2.55 -11.39 -1.33
N LEU A 82 -3.06 -10.16 -1.17
CA LEU A 82 -4.48 -9.88 -1.34
C LEU A 82 -4.93 -10.03 -2.81
N ALA A 83 -4.13 -9.57 -3.77
CA ALA A 83 -4.41 -9.74 -5.19
C ALA A 83 -4.52 -11.24 -5.55
N ILE A 84 -3.55 -12.05 -5.12
CA ILE A 84 -3.55 -13.51 -5.30
C ILE A 84 -4.78 -14.14 -4.65
N ALA A 85 -5.14 -13.73 -3.43
CA ALA A 85 -6.33 -14.25 -2.75
C ALA A 85 -7.62 -13.90 -3.50
N LEU A 86 -7.74 -12.70 -4.08
CA LEU A 86 -8.87 -12.31 -4.92
C LEU A 86 -8.95 -13.12 -6.21
N GLN A 87 -7.80 -13.36 -6.86
CA GLN A 87 -7.72 -14.20 -8.06
C GLN A 87 -8.14 -15.63 -7.76
N SER A 88 -7.75 -16.17 -6.61
CA SER A 88 -8.21 -17.49 -6.12
C SER A 88 -9.72 -17.54 -5.86
N GLU A 89 -10.35 -16.40 -5.58
CA GLU A 89 -11.82 -16.27 -5.47
C GLU A 89 -12.49 -16.01 -6.84
N GLY A 90 -11.75 -16.10 -7.94
CA GLY A 90 -12.23 -15.85 -9.30
C GLY A 90 -12.52 -14.39 -9.62
N GLN A 91 -12.03 -13.45 -8.80
CA GLN A 91 -12.15 -12.01 -9.05
C GLN A 91 -10.87 -11.50 -9.71
N PRO A 92 -10.94 -10.98 -10.96
CA PRO A 92 -9.80 -10.30 -11.58
C PRO A 92 -9.30 -9.17 -10.68
N SER A 93 -7.99 -9.13 -10.45
CA SER A 93 -7.38 -8.15 -9.56
C SER A 93 -5.93 -7.86 -9.95
N VAL A 94 -5.44 -6.69 -9.55
CA VAL A 94 -4.06 -6.25 -9.76
C VAL A 94 -3.59 -5.44 -8.55
N SER A 95 -2.34 -5.65 -8.12
CA SER A 95 -1.71 -4.84 -7.08
C SER A 95 -0.73 -3.84 -7.67
N TYR A 96 -0.71 -2.64 -7.11
CA TYR A 96 0.27 -1.61 -7.40
C TYR A 96 0.96 -1.12 -6.13
N ALA A 97 2.26 -0.87 -6.23
CA ALA A 97 2.96 -0.02 -5.28
C ALA A 97 2.67 1.46 -5.55
N GLY A 98 2.82 2.32 -4.53
CA GLY A 98 2.53 3.76 -4.64
C GLY A 98 3.31 4.45 -5.76
N TRP A 99 4.55 4.01 -6.02
CA TRP A 99 5.39 4.51 -7.12
C TRP A 99 4.91 4.06 -8.51
N GLN A 100 4.12 2.99 -8.63
CA GLN A 100 3.54 2.53 -9.90
C GLN A 100 2.26 3.26 -10.28
N VAL A 101 1.58 3.86 -9.28
CA VAL A 101 0.40 4.75 -9.41
C VAL A 101 0.83 6.23 -9.30
N ALA A 102 2.15 6.50 -9.34
CA ALA A 102 2.75 7.82 -9.22
C ALA A 102 2.09 8.71 -8.13
N ILE A 103 1.93 8.16 -6.92
CA ILE A 103 1.59 8.96 -5.73
C ILE A 103 2.80 9.82 -5.42
N LYS A 104 2.81 11.05 -5.93
CA LYS A 104 3.91 11.99 -5.82
C LYS A 104 3.98 12.58 -4.42
N THR A 105 5.18 12.68 -3.89
CA THR A 105 5.44 13.22 -2.56
C THR A 105 6.71 14.05 -2.52
N ASN A 106 6.83 14.91 -1.52
CA ASN A 106 8.13 15.49 -1.18
C ASN A 106 9.12 14.43 -0.61
N SER A 107 10.41 14.76 -0.59
CA SER A 107 11.48 13.88 -0.06
C SER A 107 11.63 13.92 1.46
N ALA A 108 10.57 14.25 2.21
CA ALA A 108 10.60 14.24 3.66
C ALA A 108 10.46 12.79 4.19
N PHE A 109 11.46 11.95 3.95
CA PHE A 109 11.45 10.52 4.28
C PHE A 109 10.92 10.23 5.69
N THR A 110 10.22 9.12 5.86
CA THR A 110 9.48 8.67 7.06
C THR A 110 8.22 9.48 7.42
N LYS A 111 7.96 10.60 6.73
CA LYS A 111 6.85 11.54 7.01
C LYS A 111 6.49 12.40 5.80
N ALA A 112 6.62 11.83 4.61
CA ALA A 112 6.40 12.52 3.35
C ALA A 112 4.93 12.95 3.22
N ARG A 113 4.69 13.98 2.41
CA ARG A 113 3.34 14.49 2.11
C ARG A 113 3.00 14.25 0.66
N ILE A 114 1.77 13.79 0.41
CA ILE A 114 1.24 13.63 -0.95
C ILE A 114 1.07 15.01 -1.58
N GLU A 115 1.59 15.16 -2.79
CA GLU A 115 1.49 16.36 -3.61
C GLU A 115 0.48 16.16 -4.75
N SER A 116 0.51 14.98 -5.40
CA SER A 116 -0.46 14.60 -6.43
C SER A 116 -0.58 13.09 -6.57
N ILE A 117 -1.63 12.62 -7.24
CA ILE A 117 -1.85 11.20 -7.58
C ILE A 117 -2.23 11.12 -9.05
N ASP A 118 -1.56 10.25 -9.80
CA ASP A 118 -1.95 9.89 -11.17
C ASP A 118 -2.86 8.65 -11.11
N ASP A 119 -4.12 8.82 -11.47
CA ASP A 119 -5.12 7.77 -11.38
C ASP A 119 -5.40 7.07 -12.71
N GLU A 120 -4.71 7.41 -13.81
CA GLU A 120 -5.03 6.93 -15.15
C GLU A 120 -4.98 5.39 -15.22
N ARG A 121 -3.91 4.81 -14.68
CA ARG A 121 -3.74 3.35 -14.59
C ARG A 121 -4.82 2.69 -13.74
N VAL A 122 -5.15 3.30 -12.61
CA VAL A 122 -6.17 2.79 -11.69
C VAL A 122 -7.53 2.79 -12.37
N ARG A 123 -7.90 3.89 -13.03
CA ARG A 123 -9.16 3.98 -13.80
C ARG A 123 -9.20 2.97 -14.94
N GLY A 124 -8.10 2.79 -15.67
CA GLY A 124 -8.00 1.79 -16.73
C GLY A 124 -8.31 0.37 -16.25
N ASP A 125 -7.70 -0.06 -15.16
CA ASP A 125 -7.95 -1.40 -14.59
C ASP A 125 -9.34 -1.55 -13.97
N LEU A 126 -9.86 -0.50 -13.31
CA LEU A 126 -11.24 -0.49 -12.80
C LEU A 126 -12.25 -0.61 -13.94
N ASN A 127 -12.02 0.06 -15.07
CA ASN A 127 -12.88 -0.03 -16.25
C ASN A 127 -12.80 -1.41 -16.93
N ALA A 128 -11.66 -2.10 -16.80
CA ALA A 128 -11.50 -3.49 -17.20
C ALA A 128 -12.13 -4.51 -16.23
N GLY A 129 -12.86 -4.04 -15.19
CA GLY A 129 -13.56 -4.89 -14.23
C GLY A 129 -12.65 -5.52 -13.17
N LYS A 130 -11.41 -5.05 -13.03
CA LYS A 130 -10.49 -5.54 -11.99
C LYS A 130 -10.75 -4.83 -10.66
N VAL A 131 -10.51 -5.54 -9.58
CA VAL A 131 -10.26 -4.93 -8.27
C VAL A 131 -8.82 -4.43 -8.25
N VAL A 132 -8.62 -3.14 -7.94
CA VAL A 132 -7.28 -2.56 -7.85
C VAL A 132 -6.84 -2.52 -6.39
N ILE A 133 -5.67 -3.05 -6.08
CA ILE A 133 -5.07 -3.04 -4.74
C ILE A 133 -3.89 -2.08 -4.79
N ILE A 134 -3.87 -1.04 -3.97
CA ILE A 134 -2.78 -0.07 -3.93
C ILE A 134 -2.15 -0.16 -2.55
N THR A 135 -0.84 -0.34 -2.49
CA THR A 135 -0.10 -0.28 -1.24
C THR A 135 -0.45 1.02 -0.50
N GLY A 136 -0.84 0.92 0.77
CA GLY A 136 -0.93 2.12 1.60
C GLY A 136 0.46 2.68 1.91
N PHE A 137 0.50 3.80 2.64
CA PHE A 137 1.67 4.28 3.37
C PHE A 137 2.85 4.78 2.52
N GLN A 138 2.91 4.52 1.22
CA GLN A 138 4.06 4.86 0.37
C GLN A 138 3.72 5.77 -0.81
N GLY A 139 4.72 6.50 -1.29
CA GLY A 139 4.71 7.30 -2.51
C GLY A 139 6.08 7.33 -3.19
N VAL A 140 6.27 8.28 -4.08
CA VAL A 140 7.52 8.48 -4.82
C VAL A 140 7.87 9.96 -4.91
N ASP A 141 9.13 10.32 -4.66
CA ASP A 141 9.62 11.68 -4.85
C ASP A 141 10.02 11.96 -6.32
N ASP A 142 10.55 13.16 -6.57
CA ASP A 142 10.97 13.57 -7.92
C ASP A 142 12.25 12.89 -8.40
N GLU A 143 13.03 12.31 -7.49
CA GLU A 143 14.22 11.53 -7.80
C GLU A 143 13.90 10.04 -8.02
N GLY A 144 12.64 9.63 -7.82
CA GLY A 144 12.20 8.24 -7.95
C GLY A 144 12.42 7.40 -6.70
N ASN A 145 12.71 8.01 -5.55
CA ASN A 145 12.82 7.30 -4.28
C ASN A 145 11.45 6.92 -3.74
N ILE A 146 11.34 5.72 -3.16
CA ILE A 146 10.17 5.37 -2.36
C ILE A 146 10.20 6.22 -1.09
N THR A 147 9.06 6.85 -0.79
CA THR A 147 8.84 7.61 0.43
C THR A 147 7.73 6.98 1.25
N THR A 148 7.70 7.25 2.56
CA THR A 148 6.60 6.84 3.43
C THR A 148 5.91 8.02 4.10
N LEU A 149 4.60 7.90 4.31
CA LEU A 149 3.72 8.96 4.80
C LEU A 149 3.67 9.05 6.34
N GLY A 150 4.51 8.27 7.03
CA GLY A 150 4.53 8.20 8.49
C GLY A 150 3.39 7.37 9.10
N ARG A 151 3.25 7.44 10.44
CA ARG A 151 2.25 6.63 11.17
C ARG A 151 0.84 6.94 10.68
N GLY A 152 0.05 5.89 10.45
CA GLY A 152 -1.30 6.02 9.88
C GLY A 152 -1.32 6.28 8.38
N GLY A 153 -0.17 6.24 7.70
CA GLY A 153 -0.07 6.56 6.28
C GLY A 153 -0.99 5.75 5.37
N SER A 154 -1.35 4.51 5.71
CA SER A 154 -2.34 3.75 4.92
C SER A 154 -3.74 4.38 4.94
N ASP A 155 -4.14 5.03 6.03
CA ASP A 155 -5.41 5.76 6.10
C ASP A 155 -5.36 7.03 5.25
N THR A 156 -4.24 7.77 5.31
CA THR A 156 -3.97 8.92 4.43
C THR A 156 -4.04 8.53 2.96
N SER A 157 -3.40 7.42 2.57
CA SER A 157 -3.47 6.90 1.21
C SER A 157 -4.91 6.58 0.79
N ALA A 158 -5.71 5.96 1.67
CA ALA A 158 -7.09 5.62 1.35
C ALA A 158 -7.96 6.87 1.15
N VAL A 159 -7.78 7.91 1.96
CA VAL A 159 -8.48 9.19 1.80
C VAL A 159 -8.05 9.88 0.51
N ALA A 160 -6.75 9.92 0.21
CA ALA A 160 -6.25 10.56 -0.99
C ALA A 160 -6.74 9.86 -2.27
N MET A 161 -6.75 8.52 -2.29
CA MET A 161 -7.31 7.73 -3.41
C MET A 161 -8.83 7.88 -3.56
N ALA A 162 -9.55 8.25 -2.51
CA ALA A 162 -10.98 8.51 -2.59
C ALA A 162 -11.29 9.94 -3.08
N ALA A 163 -10.32 10.85 -2.98
CA ALA A 163 -10.44 12.24 -3.38
C ALA A 163 -9.94 12.53 -4.81
N ALA A 164 -9.02 11.71 -5.32
CA ALA A 164 -8.58 11.70 -6.71
C ALA A 164 -9.66 11.05 -7.63
#